data_AF-A0A377ZCX8-F1
#
_entry.id   AF-A0A377ZCX8-F1
#
_cell.length_a   1.000
_cell.length_b   1.000
_cell.length_c   1.000
_cell.angle_alpha   90.00
_cell.angle_beta   90.00
_cell.angle_gamma   90.00
#
_symmetry.space_group_name_H-M   'P 1'
#
loop_
_entity.id
_entity.type
_entity.pdbx_description
1 polymer ?
#
loop_
_entity_poly.entity_id
_entity_poly.type
_entity_poly.pdbx_seq_one_letter_code
_entity_poly.pdbx_strand_id
1 'polypeptide(L)' 'MLARNCAARRPGRDPYEMAEYIALLIRQDDARLSGHIKSISKRLCGKCGESLPITSCPCVGDSQCWVTRGWHETKLSA' A
#
# COMPACT_ATOMS: atom_id res chain seq x y z
N MET A 1 10.46 -3.08 -18.49
CA MET A 1 9.55 -2.03 -17.97
C MET A 1 10.32 -0.85 -17.39
N LEU A 2 11.25 -1.09 -16.46
CA LEU A 2 11.91 -0.03 -15.69
C LEU A 2 12.68 1.00 -16.52
N ALA A 3 13.63 0.60 -17.37
CA ALA A 3 14.40 1.53 -18.20
C ALA A 3 13.52 2.40 -19.13
N ARG A 4 12.49 1.79 -19.73
CA ARG A 4 11.48 2.52 -20.53
C ARG A 4 10.79 3.60 -19.70
N ASN A 5 10.40 3.29 -18.46
CA ASN A 5 9.72 4.24 -17.59
C ASN A 5 10.66 5.35 -17.10
N CYS A 6 11.95 5.05 -16.86
CA CYS A 6 12.95 6.06 -16.52
C CYS A 6 13.04 7.16 -17.59
N ALA A 7 13.07 6.77 -18.87
CA ALA A 7 13.09 7.72 -19.99
C ALA A 7 11.74 8.41 -20.18
N ALA A 8 10.63 7.66 -20.16
CA ALA A 8 9.29 8.20 -20.42
C ALA A 8 8.85 9.26 -19.38
N ARG A 9 9.37 9.21 -18.16
CA ARG A 9 9.06 10.19 -17.10
C ARG A 9 9.90 11.47 -17.14
N ARG A 10 10.91 11.54 -18.02
CA ARG A 10 11.79 12.71 -18.22
C ARG A 10 11.95 13.00 -19.72
N PRO A 11 10.86 13.30 -20.46
CA PRO A 11 10.96 13.57 -21.89
C PRO A 11 11.82 14.82 -22.16
N GLY A 12 12.79 14.70 -23.07
CA GLY A 12 13.72 15.78 -23.42
C GLY A 12 14.80 16.06 -22.36
N ARG A 13 14.99 15.15 -21.41
CA ARG A 13 16.02 15.18 -20.35
C ARG A 13 16.68 13.80 -20.27
N ASP A 14 17.81 13.74 -19.57
CA ASP A 14 18.42 12.45 -19.25
C ASP A 14 17.44 11.59 -18.41
N PRO A 15 17.31 10.28 -18.73
CA PRO A 15 16.49 9.36 -17.95
C PRO A 15 16.89 9.34 -16.47
N TYR A 16 15.96 8.93 -15.62
CA TYR A 16 16.31 8.57 -14.24
C TYR A 16 17.35 7.45 -14.21
N GLU A 17 18.33 7.56 -13.31
CA GLU A 17 19.09 6.40 -12.88
C GLU A 17 18.14 5.39 -12.22
N MET A 18 18.42 4.09 -12.38
CA MET A 18 17.54 3.04 -11.86
C MET A 18 17.31 3.19 -10.35
N ALA A 19 18.38 3.45 -9.58
CA ALA A 19 18.28 3.64 -8.14
C ALA A 19 17.49 4.90 -7.77
N GLU A 20 17.66 6.00 -8.52
CA GLU A 20 16.88 7.23 -8.33
C GLU A 20 15.39 6.95 -8.56
N TYR A 21 15.08 6.24 -9.64
CA TYR A 21 13.69 5.93 -9.99
C TYR A 21 13.01 5.04 -8.94
N ILE A 22 13.69 3.99 -8.47
CA ILE A 22 13.17 3.10 -7.43
C ILE A 22 12.93 3.86 -6.12
N ALA A 23 13.89 4.70 -5.70
CA ALA A 23 13.74 5.51 -4.49
C ALA A 23 12.53 6.44 -4.56
N LEU A 24 12.27 7.05 -5.72
CA LEU A 24 11.09 7.90 -5.93
C LEU A 24 9.80 7.09 -5.93
N LEU A 25 9.78 5.89 -6.52
CA LEU A 25 8.62 5.01 -6.48
C LEU A 25 8.28 4.59 -5.04
N ILE A 26 9.27 4.25 -4.22
CA ILE A 26 9.07 3.92 -2.80
C ILE A 26 8.42 5.09 -2.06
N ARG A 27 8.90 6.32 -2.24
CA ARG A 27 8.30 7.51 -1.60
C ARG A 27 6.87 7.77 -2.07
N GLN A 28 6.60 7.57 -3.36
CA GLN A 28 5.24 7.69 -3.91
C GLN A 28 4.31 6.60 -3.37
N ASP A 29 4.83 5.40 -3.14
CA ASP A 29 4.09 4.31 -2.53
C ASP A 29 3.79 4.57 -1.06
N ASP A 30 4.79 4.97 -0.29
CA ASP A 30 4.65 5.35 1.13
C ASP A 30 3.59 6.44 1.34
N ALA A 31 3.60 7.49 0.50
CA ALA A 31 2.59 8.54 0.56
C ALA A 31 1.17 8.02 0.27
N ARG A 32 1.01 7.12 -0.71
CA ARG A 32 -0.28 6.48 -1.04
C ARG A 32 -0.75 5.58 0.09
N LEU A 33 0.14 4.73 0.62
CA LEU A 33 -0.16 3.83 1.73
C LEU A 33 -0.53 4.60 3.00
N SER A 34 0.20 5.65 3.34
CA SER A 34 -0.09 6.53 4.47
C SER A 34 -1.47 7.16 4.38
N GLY A 35 -1.87 7.64 3.19
CA GLY A 35 -3.23 8.13 2.94
C GLY A 35 -4.28 7.04 3.09
N HIS A 36 -4.01 5.84 2.58
CA HIS A 36 -4.93 4.72 2.68
C HIS A 36 -5.13 4.27 4.14
N ILE A 37 -4.06 4.09 4.90
CA ILE A 37 -4.10 3.72 6.33
C ILE A 37 -4.95 4.73 7.12
N LYS A 38 -4.76 6.04 6.89
CA LYS A 38 -5.59 7.09 7.54
C LYS A 38 -7.08 6.99 7.21
N SER A 39 -7.43 6.50 6.01
CA SER A 39 -8.82 6.27 5.63
C SER A 39 -9.37 5.02 6.31
N ILE A 40 -8.61 3.93 6.29
CA ILE A 40 -8.95 2.65 6.90
C ILE A 40 -9.15 2.80 8.41
N SER A 41 -8.33 3.62 9.08
CA SER A 41 -8.34 3.79 10.53
C SER A 41 -9.58 4.47 11.11
N LYS A 42 -10.51 4.89 10.25
CA LYS A 42 -11.85 5.36 10.65
C LYS A 42 -12.84 4.22 10.83
N ARG A 43 -12.49 3.00 10.41
CA ARG A 43 -13.32 1.80 10.47
C ARG A 43 -12.85 0.88 11.58
N LEU A 44 -13.78 0.06 12.07
CA LEU A 44 -13.54 -0.97 13.07
C LEU A 44 -13.56 -2.35 12.41
N CYS A 45 -12.86 -3.30 12.99
CA CYS A 45 -12.96 -4.70 12.61
C CYS A 45 -14.38 -5.20 12.92
N GLY A 46 -15.05 -5.84 11.95
CA GLY A 46 -16.42 -6.34 12.11
C GLY A 46 -16.57 -7.50 13.10
N LYS A 47 -15.46 -8.00 13.69
CA LYS A 47 -15.46 -9.11 14.65
C LYS A 47 -15.02 -8.70 16.05
N CYS A 48 -13.83 -8.13 16.20
CA CYS A 48 -13.33 -7.68 17.50
C CYS A 48 -13.70 -6.23 17.85
N GLY A 49 -14.18 -5.43 16.89
CA GLY A 49 -14.54 -4.02 17.13
C GLY A 49 -13.35 -3.08 17.29
N GLU A 50 -12.11 -3.56 17.13
CA GLU A 50 -10.91 -2.72 17.23
C GLU A 50 -10.68 -1.86 15.99
N SER A 51 -10.00 -0.73 16.17
CA SER A 51 -9.69 0.20 15.08
C SER A 51 -8.67 -0.39 14.11
N LEU A 52 -8.98 -0.30 12.83
CA LEU A 52 -8.13 -0.83 11.77
C LEU A 52 -6.90 0.07 11.50
N PRO A 53 -5.81 -0.46 10.91
CA PRO A 53 -5.54 -1.86 10.67
C PRO A 53 -5.03 -2.55 11.96
N ILE A 54 -5.65 -3.67 12.30
CA ILE A 54 -5.17 -4.54 13.39
C ILE A 54 -4.26 -5.64 12.85
N THR A 55 -3.27 -6.04 13.64
CA THR A 55 -2.33 -7.11 13.29
C THR A 55 -2.68 -8.46 13.93
N SER A 56 -3.53 -8.44 14.96
CA SER A 56 -4.02 -9.63 15.66
C SER A 56 -5.52 -9.51 15.90
N CYS A 57 -6.25 -10.61 15.77
CA CYS A 57 -7.67 -10.68 16.06
C CYS A 57 -8.00 -12.09 16.58
N PRO A 58 -8.77 -12.24 17.67
CA PRO A 58 -9.21 -13.57 18.14
C PRO A 58 -10.06 -14.32 17.12
N CYS A 59 -10.68 -13.60 16.17
CA CYS A 59 -11.58 -14.14 15.15
C CYS A 59 -10.88 -14.35 13.79
N VAL A 60 -9.55 -14.51 13.76
CA VAL A 60 -8.81 -14.90 12.55
C VAL A 60 -9.39 -16.21 12.00
N GLY A 61 -9.60 -16.26 10.68
CA GLY A 61 -10.33 -17.34 10.00
C GLY A 61 -11.75 -16.94 9.60
N ASP A 62 -12.36 -15.97 10.29
CA ASP A 62 -13.67 -15.43 9.89
C ASP A 62 -13.55 -14.51 8.67
N SER A 63 -14.49 -14.63 7.73
CA SER A 63 -14.54 -13.84 6.50
C SER A 63 -14.69 -12.32 6.71
N GLN A 64 -15.27 -11.88 7.84
CA GLN A 64 -15.43 -10.45 8.17
C GLN A 64 -14.29 -9.92 9.06
N CYS A 65 -13.28 -10.75 9.38
CA CYS A 65 -12.12 -10.32 10.13
C CYS A 65 -11.10 -9.62 9.21
N TRP A 66 -10.60 -8.47 9.66
CA TRP A 66 -9.58 -7.70 8.94
C TRP A 66 -8.29 -8.49 8.69
N VAL A 67 -7.80 -9.22 9.70
CA VAL A 67 -6.58 -10.02 9.58
C VAL A 67 -6.75 -11.17 8.58
N THR A 68 -7.96 -11.70 8.41
CA THR A 68 -8.23 -12.78 7.45
C THR A 68 -8.28 -12.27 6.01
N ARG A 69 -9.09 -11.23 5.75
CA ARG A 69 -9.37 -10.74 4.38
C ARG A 69 -9.15 -9.24 4.17
N GLY A 70 -9.28 -8.44 5.22
CA GLY A 70 -9.14 -6.98 5.13
C GLY A 70 -7.72 -6.50 4.77
N TRP A 71 -6.67 -7.22 5.16
CA TRP A 71 -5.28 -6.90 4.77
C TRP A 71 -5.06 -6.86 3.24
N HIS A 72 -5.95 -7.47 2.45
CA HIS A 72 -5.94 -7.35 0.99
C HIS A 72 -6.11 -5.89 0.51
N GLU A 73 -6.72 -5.02 1.32
CA GLU A 73 -6.83 -3.60 1.01
C GLU A 73 -5.46 -2.90 1.07
N THR A 74 -4.51 -3.40 1.87
CA THR A 74 -3.19 -2.78 2.05
C THR A 74 -2.07 -3.44 1.25
N LYS A 75 -2.31 -4.60 0.61
CA LYS A 75 -1.27 -5.29 -0.16
C LYS A 75 -1.11 -4.70 -1.56
N LEU A 76 0.11 -4.76 -2.09
CA LEU A 76 0.34 -4.46 -3.50
C LEU A 76 -0.25 -5.57 -4.38
N SER A 77 -0.99 -5.17 -5.41
CA SER A 77 -1.47 -6.04 -6.48
C SER A 77 -0.64 -5.80 -7.76
N ALA A 78 -0.30 -6.88 -8.46
CA ALA A 78 0.40 -6.83 -9.73
C ALA A 78 -0.54 -6.49 -10.90
#